data_AF-A0A954QV39-F1
#
_entry.id   AF-A0A954QV39-F1
#
_cell.length_a   1.000
_cell.length_b   1.000
_cell.length_c   1.000
_cell.angle_alpha   90.00
_cell.angle_beta   90.00
_cell.angle_gamma   90.00
#
_symmetry.space_group_name_H-M   'P 1'
#
loop_
_entity.id
_entity.type
_entity.pdbx_description
1 polymer ?
#
loop_
_entity_poly.entity_id
_entity_poly.type
_entity_poly.pdbx_seq_one_letter_code
_entity_poly.pdbx_strand_id
1 'polypeptide(L)'
;MGADRRPHEGGSPLEAVLRWMAAGVTRWPRAVVGCAVTLAVLAVLVTTFRLGFKTSRLDLLNPRSAYNQRWLAYLDEFGEDDDVLVVVDGPSATEVTAAIDDLGDRLGRESNLFFDLLYRPDFAEARSKGLHYLPLRTLVRIERRLAEIEPVLTGQRQGLGATALLQAAVERTQSAAPPLASSDPRA
;
A
#
# COMPACT_ATOMS: atom_id res chain seq x y z
N MET A 1 28.54 -46.50 -45.32
CA MET A 1 29.23 -46.15 -44.06
C MET A 1 28.23 -46.34 -42.93
N GLY A 2 27.93 -47.60 -42.59
CA GLY A 2 26.90 -47.98 -41.61
C GLY A 2 27.57 -48.32 -40.30
N ALA A 3 27.27 -47.53 -39.26
CA ALA A 3 27.75 -47.77 -37.91
C ALA A 3 27.03 -49.00 -37.33
N ASP A 4 27.69 -50.14 -37.42
CA ASP A 4 27.36 -51.37 -36.71
C ASP A 4 27.47 -51.12 -35.20
N ARG A 5 26.32 -50.92 -34.53
CA ARG A 5 26.26 -50.83 -33.06
C ARG A 5 26.33 -52.25 -32.51
N ARG A 6 27.53 -52.65 -32.10
CA ARG A 6 27.75 -53.92 -31.38
C ARG A 6 26.87 -53.97 -30.12
N PRO A 7 26.25 -55.12 -29.80
CA PRO A 7 25.60 -55.31 -28.52
C PRO A 7 26.64 -55.17 -27.41
N HIS A 8 26.31 -54.42 -26.36
CA HIS A 8 27.17 -54.28 -25.19
C HIS A 8 27.22 -55.62 -24.45
N GLU A 9 28.18 -56.49 -24.81
CA GLU A 9 28.49 -57.77 -24.14
C GLU A 9 29.27 -57.57 -22.82
N GLY A 10 28.94 -56.54 -22.06
CA GLY A 10 29.39 -56.36 -20.69
C GLY A 10 28.19 -56.55 -19.80
N GLY A 11 28.05 -57.73 -19.18
CA GLY A 11 26.99 -58.05 -18.22
C GLY A 11 27.04 -57.12 -17.02
N SER A 12 26.46 -55.93 -17.18
CA SER A 12 26.44 -54.92 -16.14
C SER A 12 25.48 -55.39 -15.05
N PRO A 13 25.83 -55.20 -13.76
CA PRO A 13 24.94 -55.54 -12.67
C PRO A 13 23.58 -54.82 -12.79
N LEU A 14 23.56 -53.64 -13.43
CA LEU A 14 22.34 -52.89 -13.73
C LEU A 14 21.40 -53.64 -14.68
N GLU A 15 21.92 -54.30 -15.71
CA GLU A 15 21.09 -55.06 -16.65
C GLU A 15 20.45 -56.29 -15.97
N ALA A 16 21.19 -56.95 -15.08
CA ALA A 16 20.66 -58.05 -14.27
C ALA A 16 19.55 -57.57 -13.32
N VAL A 17 19.74 -56.41 -12.67
CA VAL A 17 18.73 -55.79 -11.79
C VAL A 17 17.49 -55.39 -12.58
N LEU A 18 17.65 -54.74 -13.74
CA LEU A 18 16.52 -54.34 -14.59
C LEU A 18 15.76 -55.55 -15.14
N ARG A 19 16.45 -56.61 -15.57
CA ARG A 19 15.81 -57.88 -15.98
C ARG A 19 15.06 -58.53 -14.83
N TRP A 20 15.64 -58.54 -13.62
CA TRP A 20 14.97 -59.07 -12.44
C TRP A 20 13.71 -58.27 -12.07
N MET A 21 13.77 -56.93 -12.12
CA MET A 21 12.60 -56.06 -11.91
C MET A 21 11.54 -56.29 -12.99
N ALA A 22 11.91 -56.37 -14.27
CA ALA A 22 10.99 -56.62 -15.37
C ALA A 22 10.33 -58.02 -15.29
N ALA A 23 11.09 -59.04 -14.91
CA ALA A 23 10.57 -60.38 -14.67
C ALA A 23 9.62 -60.40 -13.46
N GLY A 24 9.93 -59.67 -12.39
CA GLY A 24 9.04 -59.50 -11.24
C GLY A 24 7.71 -58.82 -11.62
N VAL A 25 7.78 -57.75 -12.42
CA VAL A 25 6.60 -57.00 -12.88
C VAL A 25 5.69 -57.84 -13.77
N THR A 26 6.27 -58.59 -14.72
CA THR A 26 5.51 -59.42 -15.67
C THR A 26 4.91 -60.68 -15.04
N ARG A 27 5.50 -61.19 -13.95
CA ARG A 27 5.03 -62.39 -13.24
C ARG A 27 3.84 -62.11 -12.31
N TRP A 28 3.68 -60.87 -11.84
CA TRP A 28 2.61 -60.45 -10.92
C TRP A 28 1.91 -59.15 -11.37
N PRO A 29 1.37 -59.06 -12.60
CA PRO A 29 0.89 -57.80 -13.17
C PRO A 29 -0.27 -57.19 -12.38
N ARG A 30 -1.19 -58.01 -11.85
CA ARG A 30 -2.33 -57.54 -11.06
C ARG A 30 -1.90 -56.91 -9.73
N ALA A 31 -0.91 -57.49 -9.06
CA ALA A 31 -0.38 -56.94 -7.81
C ALA A 31 0.36 -55.62 -8.04
N VAL A 32 1.13 -55.51 -9.13
CA VAL A 32 1.81 -54.27 -9.51
C VAL A 32 0.81 -53.17 -9.82
N VAL A 33 -0.22 -53.45 -10.62
CA VAL A 33 -1.28 -52.48 -10.92
C VAL A 33 -2.05 -52.09 -9.65
N GLY A 34 -2.42 -53.06 -8.80
CA GLY A 34 -3.08 -52.78 -7.53
C GLY A 34 -2.24 -51.89 -6.60
N CYS A 35 -0.94 -52.16 -6.51
CA CYS A 35 -0.01 -51.34 -5.75
C CYS A 35 0.11 -49.92 -6.34
N ALA A 36 0.28 -49.79 -7.65
CA ALA A 36 0.35 -48.50 -8.34
C ALA A 36 -0.92 -47.67 -8.14
N VAL A 37 -2.10 -48.29 -8.26
CA VAL A 37 -3.40 -47.64 -8.01
C VAL A 37 -3.51 -47.21 -6.56
N THR A 38 -3.13 -48.07 -5.61
CA THR A 38 -3.16 -47.73 -4.18
C THR A 38 -2.23 -46.55 -3.87
N LEU A 39 -1.03 -46.54 -4.44
CA LEU A 39 -0.04 -45.49 -4.24
C LEU A 39 -0.49 -44.17 -4.89
N ALA A 40 -1.14 -44.24 -6.06
CA ALA A 40 -1.75 -43.09 -6.71
C ALA A 40 -2.90 -42.51 -5.86
N VAL A 41 -3.81 -43.34 -5.36
CA VAL A 41 -4.90 -42.91 -4.46
C VAL A 41 -4.33 -42.28 -3.19
N LEU A 42 -3.30 -42.89 -2.59
CA LEU A 42 -2.66 -42.36 -1.39
C LEU A 42 -1.95 -41.03 -1.66
N ALA A 43 -1.30 -40.88 -2.82
CA ALA A 43 -0.70 -39.61 -3.24
C ALA A 43 -1.75 -38.51 -3.44
N VAL A 44 -2.89 -38.83 -4.08
CA VAL A 44 -4.02 -37.90 -4.22
C VAL A 44 -4.54 -37.51 -2.85
N LEU A 45 -4.77 -38.48 -1.97
CA LEU A 45 -5.29 -38.24 -0.63
C LEU A 45 -4.35 -37.36 0.21
N VAL A 46 -3.05 -37.67 0.19
CA VAL A 46 -2.02 -36.84 0.84
C VAL A 46 -1.99 -35.44 0.26
N THR A 47 -2.10 -35.30 -1.07
CA THR A 47 -2.14 -34.00 -1.73
C THR A 47 -3.37 -33.22 -1.30
N THR A 48 -4.57 -33.81 -1.35
CA THR A 48 -5.81 -33.15 -0.92
C THR A 48 -5.76 -32.70 0.54
N PHE A 49 -5.13 -33.47 1.43
CA PHE A 49 -5.02 -33.11 2.85
C PHE A 49 -3.84 -32.19 3.21
N ARG A 50 -2.82 -32.06 2.35
CA ARG A 50 -1.61 -31.27 2.65
C ARG A 50 -1.31 -30.14 1.68
N LEU A 51 -2.07 -30.01 0.60
CA LEU A 51 -1.86 -28.94 -0.38
C LEU A 51 -2.38 -27.63 0.22
N GLY A 52 -1.44 -26.77 0.62
CA GLY A 52 -1.70 -25.41 1.07
C GLY A 52 -1.07 -24.40 0.11
N PHE A 53 -1.74 -23.26 -0.09
CA PHE A 53 -1.16 -22.12 -0.80
C PHE A 53 -0.36 -21.27 0.18
N LYS A 54 0.92 -21.04 -0.14
CA LYS A 54 1.77 -20.08 0.56
C LYS A 54 1.74 -18.76 -0.21
N THR A 55 1.08 -17.75 0.34
CA THR A 55 0.96 -16.41 -0.26
C THR A 55 2.02 -15.43 0.28
N SER A 56 2.70 -15.79 1.37
CA SER A 56 3.76 -14.96 1.93
C SER A 56 5.00 -14.98 1.06
N ARG A 57 5.46 -13.79 0.65
CA ARG A 57 6.70 -13.62 -0.11
C ARG A 57 7.94 -14.00 0.70
N LEU A 58 7.82 -14.01 2.03
CA LEU A 58 8.90 -14.37 2.95
C LEU A 58 9.30 -15.83 2.84
N ASP A 59 8.38 -16.71 2.44
CA ASP A 59 8.65 -18.13 2.21
C ASP A 59 9.59 -18.38 1.01
N LEU A 60 9.78 -17.39 0.14
CA LEU A 60 10.72 -17.47 -0.99
C LEU A 60 12.15 -17.11 -0.60
N LEU A 61 12.36 -16.54 0.60
CA LEU A 61 13.67 -16.12 1.09
C LEU A 61 14.38 -17.27 1.82
N ASN A 62 15.71 -17.27 1.75
CA ASN A 62 16.51 -18.25 2.48
C ASN A 62 16.32 -18.04 4.01
N PRO A 63 15.88 -19.06 4.77
CA PRO A 63 15.68 -18.96 6.22
C PRO A 63 16.93 -18.59 7.01
N ARG A 64 18.12 -18.89 6.47
CA ARG A 64 19.41 -18.62 7.13
C ARG A 64 20.00 -17.24 6.82
N SER A 65 19.31 -16.42 6.02
CA SER A 65 19.74 -15.05 5.75
C SER A 65 19.60 -14.20 7.00
N ALA A 66 20.66 -13.47 7.38
CA ALA A 66 20.62 -12.55 8.51
C ALA A 66 19.55 -11.44 8.33
N TYR A 67 19.24 -11.05 7.10
CA TYR A 67 18.17 -10.08 6.81
C TYR A 67 16.79 -10.65 7.10
N ASN A 68 16.55 -11.92 6.74
CA ASN A 68 15.27 -12.58 6.97
C ASN A 68 15.03 -12.74 8.49
N GLN A 69 16.05 -13.11 9.25
CA GLN A 69 15.95 -13.24 10.70
C GLN A 69 15.62 -11.91 11.40
N ARG A 70 16.23 -10.80 10.96
CA ARG A 70 15.91 -9.47 11.51
C ARG A 70 14.50 -9.03 11.15
N TRP A 71 14.06 -9.32 9.94
CA TRP A 71 12.70 -9.03 9.51
C TRP A 71 11.67 -9.85 10.31
N LEU A 72 11.93 -11.14 10.52
CA LEU A 72 11.09 -11.99 11.37
C LEU A 72 11.06 -11.48 12.83
N ALA A 73 12.18 -11.04 13.37
CA ALA A 73 12.22 -10.43 14.71
C ALA A 73 11.43 -9.12 14.78
N TYR A 74 11.45 -8.31 13.72
CA TYR A 74 10.61 -7.11 13.63
C TYR A 74 9.13 -7.47 13.60
N LEU A 75 8.71 -8.46 12.82
CA LEU A 75 7.32 -8.91 12.77
C LEU A 75 6.84 -9.50 14.11
N ASP A 76 7.70 -10.25 14.80
CA ASP A 76 7.41 -10.79 16.13
C ASP A 76 7.18 -9.68 17.17
N GLU A 77 7.93 -8.59 17.08
CA GLU A 77 7.87 -7.50 18.06
C GLU A 77 6.83 -6.42 17.74
N PHE A 78 6.58 -6.13 16.46
CA PHE A 78 5.68 -5.05 16.02
C PHE A 78 4.38 -5.53 15.36
N GLY A 79 4.23 -6.83 15.10
CA GLY A 79 3.07 -7.41 14.44
C GLY A 79 3.33 -7.76 12.96
N GLU A 80 2.61 -8.76 12.47
CA GLU A 80 2.61 -9.22 11.08
C GLU A 80 1.35 -8.73 10.32
N ASP A 81 0.77 -7.62 10.77
CA ASP A 81 -0.50 -7.17 10.21
C ASP A 81 -0.31 -6.69 8.77
N ASP A 82 -0.80 -7.50 7.83
CA ASP A 82 -0.95 -7.14 6.42
C ASP A 82 -2.09 -6.12 6.31
N ASP A 83 -1.78 -4.85 6.57
CA ASP A 83 -2.75 -3.76 6.53
C ASP A 83 -3.29 -3.53 5.11
N VAL A 84 -4.61 -3.30 5.03
CA VAL A 84 -5.27 -2.91 3.78
C VAL A 84 -5.45 -1.40 3.75
N LEU A 85 -4.72 -0.73 2.85
CA LEU A 85 -4.90 0.69 2.58
C LEU A 85 -6.00 0.90 1.53
N VAL A 86 -7.10 1.54 1.93
CA VAL A 86 -8.18 1.94 1.02
C VAL A 86 -8.03 3.41 0.67
N VAL A 87 -7.96 3.72 -0.63
CA VAL A 87 -7.90 5.09 -1.14
C VAL A 87 -9.22 5.44 -1.79
N VAL A 88 -9.85 6.52 -1.33
CA VAL A 88 -11.10 7.05 -1.87
C VAL A 88 -10.80 8.27 -2.73
N ASP A 89 -11.22 8.22 -4.00
CA ASP A 89 -11.10 9.33 -4.96
C ASP A 89 -12.49 9.86 -5.31
N GLY A 90 -12.61 11.18 -5.50
CA GLY A 90 -13.90 11.84 -5.72
C GLY A 90 -13.76 13.29 -6.18
N PRO A 91 -14.85 13.88 -6.71
CA PRO A 91 -14.82 15.17 -7.38
C PRO A 91 -14.65 16.36 -6.43
N SER A 92 -14.97 16.19 -5.14
CA SER A 92 -14.84 17.23 -4.12
C SER A 92 -14.36 16.67 -2.79
N ALA A 93 -13.60 17.48 -2.02
CA ALA A 93 -13.08 17.07 -0.72
C ALA A 93 -14.20 16.73 0.28
N THR A 94 -15.34 17.41 0.20
CA THR A 94 -16.52 17.16 1.04
C THR A 94 -17.14 15.79 0.75
N GLU A 95 -17.26 15.40 -0.52
CA GLU A 95 -17.79 14.09 -0.90
C GLU A 95 -16.84 12.96 -0.49
N VAL A 96 -15.53 13.15 -0.70
CA VAL A 96 -14.51 12.17 -0.29
C VAL A 96 -14.54 11.97 1.23
N THR A 97 -14.61 13.06 2.00
CA THR A 97 -14.68 12.98 3.47
C THR A 97 -15.94 12.25 3.93
N ALA A 98 -17.10 12.57 3.35
CA ALA A 98 -18.36 11.90 3.67
C ALA A 98 -18.32 10.39 3.33
N ALA A 99 -17.71 10.02 2.22
CA ALA A 99 -17.54 8.63 1.82
C ALA A 99 -16.57 7.86 2.75
N ILE A 100 -15.46 8.49 3.16
CA ILE A 100 -14.53 7.91 4.15
C ILE A 100 -15.23 7.73 5.49
N ASP A 101 -16.02 8.72 5.93
CA ASP A 101 -16.77 8.64 7.19
C ASP A 101 -17.81 7.51 7.16
N ASP A 102 -18.61 7.41 6.09
CA ASP A 102 -19.60 6.32 5.94
C ASP A 102 -18.93 4.94 5.90
N LEU A 103 -17.83 4.80 5.15
CA LEU A 103 -17.08 3.55 5.06
C LEU A 103 -16.50 3.15 6.42
N GLY A 104 -15.89 4.10 7.13
CA GLY A 104 -15.31 3.85 8.43
C GLY A 104 -16.37 3.47 9.47
N ASP A 105 -17.51 4.15 9.48
CA ASP A 105 -18.62 3.83 10.38
C ASP A 105 -19.21 2.44 10.08
N ARG A 106 -19.22 2.00 8.81
CA ARG A 106 -19.67 0.66 8.43
C ARG A 106 -18.68 -0.42 8.87
N LEU A 107 -17.40 -0.23 8.61
CA LEU A 107 -16.35 -1.17 9.01
C LEU A 107 -16.23 -1.27 10.54
N GLY A 108 -16.37 -0.14 11.25
CA GLY A 108 -16.34 -0.10 12.71
C GLY A 108 -17.49 -0.86 13.39
N ARG A 109 -18.62 -1.08 12.69
CA ARG A 109 -19.72 -1.94 13.20
C ARG A 109 -19.39 -3.43 13.10
N GLU A 110 -18.48 -3.81 12.22
CA GLU A 110 -18.03 -5.18 12.01
C GLU A 110 -16.69 -5.44 12.73
N SER A 111 -16.62 -5.08 14.01
CA SER A 111 -15.41 -5.19 14.85
C SER A 111 -14.94 -6.64 15.09
N ASN A 112 -15.72 -7.63 14.66
CA ASN A 112 -15.33 -9.04 14.64
C ASN A 112 -14.51 -9.42 13.39
N LEU A 113 -14.58 -8.61 12.34
CA LEU A 113 -13.88 -8.84 11.07
C LEU A 113 -12.74 -7.86 10.85
N PHE A 114 -12.89 -6.61 11.33
CA PHE A 114 -11.90 -5.55 11.17
C PHE A 114 -11.44 -5.06 12.54
N PHE A 115 -10.11 -5.09 12.74
CA PHE A 115 -9.44 -4.61 13.94
C PHE A 115 -8.58 -3.40 13.57
N ASP A 116 -8.34 -2.50 14.52
CA ASP A 116 -7.47 -1.31 14.37
C ASP A 116 -7.76 -0.41 13.15
N LEU A 117 -9.05 -0.16 12.90
CA LEU A 117 -9.50 0.71 11.81
C LEU A 117 -9.07 2.18 12.01
N LEU A 118 -8.20 2.67 11.12
CA LEU A 118 -7.72 4.06 11.10
C LEU A 118 -8.26 4.84 9.88
N TYR A 119 -9.35 5.58 10.07
CA TYR A 119 -9.92 6.46 9.01
C TYR A 119 -10.09 7.92 9.45
N ARG A 120 -10.09 8.17 10.77
CA ARG A 120 -10.09 9.50 11.36
C ARG A 120 -8.94 9.59 12.36
N PRO A 121 -7.80 10.17 11.99
CA PRO A 121 -6.76 10.40 12.99
C PRO A 121 -7.25 11.47 13.96
N ASP A 122 -7.65 11.05 15.16
CA ASP A 122 -8.02 11.97 16.23
C ASP A 122 -6.75 12.61 16.81
N PHE A 123 -6.36 13.71 16.20
CA PHE A 123 -5.26 14.52 16.68
C PHE A 123 -5.70 15.49 17.79
N ALA A 124 -6.81 15.28 18.52
CA ALA A 124 -7.27 16.23 19.54
C ALA A 124 -6.15 16.65 20.51
N GLU A 125 -5.37 15.70 21.04
CA GLU A 125 -4.25 16.00 21.92
C GLU A 125 -3.06 16.62 21.16
N ALA A 126 -2.73 16.10 19.99
CA ALA A 126 -1.64 16.62 19.15
C ALA A 126 -1.93 18.04 18.63
N ARG A 127 -3.20 18.42 18.48
CA ARG A 127 -3.66 19.75 18.03
C ARG A 127 -3.24 20.82 19.02
N SER A 128 -3.34 20.55 20.32
CA SER A 128 -2.87 21.47 21.37
C SER A 128 -1.37 21.78 21.25
N LYS A 129 -0.60 20.81 20.74
CA LYS A 129 0.84 20.92 20.49
C LYS A 129 1.19 21.14 19.02
N GLY A 130 0.21 21.41 18.16
CA GLY A 130 0.38 21.46 16.71
C GLY A 130 1.45 22.47 16.29
N LEU A 131 1.51 23.62 16.97
CA LEU A 131 2.48 24.67 16.71
C LEU A 131 3.94 24.24 16.96
N HIS A 132 4.19 23.24 17.82
CA HIS A 132 5.55 22.74 18.07
C HIS A 132 6.15 22.00 16.86
N TYR A 133 5.31 21.53 15.93
CA TYR A 133 5.76 20.87 14.71
C TYR A 133 6.04 21.85 13.57
N LEU A 134 5.75 23.15 13.74
CA LEU A 134 6.03 24.15 12.73
C LEU A 134 7.43 24.77 12.92
N PRO A 135 8.16 25.03 11.82
CA PRO A 135 9.42 25.78 11.89
C PRO A 135 9.21 27.20 12.42
N LEU A 136 10.18 27.74 13.16
CA LEU A 136 10.13 29.07 13.77
C LEU A 136 9.71 30.19 12.79
N ARG A 137 10.25 30.17 11.57
CA ARG A 137 9.90 31.13 10.51
C ARG A 137 8.40 31.17 10.18
N THR A 138 7.73 30.03 10.29
CA THR A 138 6.29 29.91 10.02
C THR A 138 5.49 30.41 11.22
N LEU A 139 5.97 30.15 12.44
CA LEU A 139 5.37 30.67 13.67
C LEU A 139 5.39 32.22 13.69
N VAL A 140 6.53 32.84 13.41
CA VAL A 140 6.66 34.31 13.31
C VAL A 140 5.73 34.89 12.23
N ARG A 141 5.52 34.15 11.13
CA ARG A 141 4.60 34.58 10.06
C ARG A 141 3.13 34.49 10.49
N ILE A 142 2.77 33.43 11.22
CA ILE A 142 1.43 33.26 11.78
C ILE A 142 1.15 34.37 12.80
N GLU A 143 2.09 34.65 13.69
CA GLU A 143 2.01 35.75 14.68
C GLU A 143 1.82 37.11 13.98
N ARG A 144 2.64 37.43 12.99
CA ARG A 144 2.52 38.69 12.23
C ARG A 144 1.15 38.81 11.55
N ARG A 145 0.67 37.75 10.89
CA ARG A 145 -0.66 37.74 10.27
C ARG A 145 -1.78 37.86 11.30
N LEU A 146 -1.62 37.25 12.47
CA LEU A 146 -2.63 37.34 13.52
C LEU A 146 -2.72 38.77 14.05
N ALA A 147 -1.59 39.46 14.23
CA ALA A 147 -1.54 40.87 14.60
C ALA A 147 -2.18 41.80 13.54
N GLU A 148 -2.01 41.49 12.25
CA GLU A 148 -2.67 42.22 11.16
C GLU A 148 -4.20 42.05 11.16
N ILE A 149 -4.71 40.92 11.64
CA ILE A 149 -6.14 40.56 11.62
C ILE A 149 -6.82 40.81 12.97
N GLU A 150 -6.07 40.98 14.06
CA GLU A 150 -6.54 41.29 15.41
C GLU A 150 -7.60 42.42 15.48
N PRO A 151 -7.48 43.55 14.76
CA PRO A 151 -8.48 44.62 14.79
C PRO A 151 -9.85 44.20 14.22
N VAL A 152 -9.84 43.25 13.27
CA VAL A 152 -11.05 42.71 12.65
C VAL A 152 -11.75 41.72 13.58
N LEU A 153 -10.97 40.94 14.34
CA LEU A 153 -11.47 39.92 15.28
C LEU A 153 -11.98 40.50 16.59
N THR A 154 -11.33 41.54 17.11
CA THR A 154 -11.70 42.24 18.36
C THR A 154 -12.91 43.17 18.22
N GLY A 155 -13.55 43.17 17.05
CA GLY A 155 -14.82 43.89 16.86
C GLY A 155 -14.64 45.38 16.60
N GLN A 156 -13.42 45.86 16.25
CA GLN A 156 -13.20 47.21 15.77
C GLN A 156 -13.73 47.37 14.33
N ARG A 157 -15.04 47.16 14.14
CA ARG A 157 -15.78 47.49 12.91
C ARG A 157 -15.83 48.99 12.62
N GLN A 158 -15.17 49.83 13.41
CA GLN A 158 -15.23 51.29 13.31
C GLN A 158 -14.20 51.90 12.35
N GLY A 159 -13.25 51.11 11.83
CA GLY A 159 -12.24 51.59 10.87
C GLY A 159 -12.50 51.23 9.40
N LEU A 160 -13.32 50.21 9.14
CA LEU A 160 -13.72 49.81 7.79
C LEU A 160 -15.04 50.49 7.40
N GLY A 161 -15.10 51.82 7.59
CA GLY A 161 -16.13 52.60 6.93
C GLY A 161 -16.02 52.39 5.42
N ALA A 162 -17.14 52.37 4.70
CA ALA A 162 -17.16 52.21 3.24
C ALA A 162 -16.16 53.13 2.51
N THR A 163 -15.79 54.25 3.13
CA THR A 163 -14.71 55.17 2.72
C THR A 163 -13.31 54.56 2.67
N ALA A 164 -12.91 53.70 3.61
CA ALA A 164 -11.59 53.04 3.58
C ALA A 164 -11.49 52.02 2.43
N LEU A 165 -12.59 51.29 2.17
CA LEU A 165 -12.70 50.41 1.01
C LEU A 165 -12.76 51.19 -0.31
N LEU A 166 -13.42 52.35 -0.32
CA LEU A 166 -13.44 53.24 -1.48
C LEU A 166 -12.05 53.83 -1.77
N GLN A 167 -11.33 54.29 -0.76
CA GLN A 167 -9.97 54.83 -0.92
C GLN A 167 -9.00 53.76 -1.44
N ALA A 168 -9.05 52.54 -0.89
CA ALA A 168 -8.25 51.44 -1.40
C ALA A 168 -8.59 51.06 -2.85
N ALA A 169 -9.87 51.17 -3.27
CA ALA A 169 -10.29 50.96 -4.66
C ALA A 169 -9.84 52.09 -5.60
N VAL A 170 -9.86 53.34 -5.12
CA VAL A 170 -9.39 54.52 -5.86
C VAL A 170 -7.87 54.49 -6.04
N GLU A 171 -7.08 54.12 -5.02
CA GLU A 171 -5.63 53.99 -5.17
C GLU A 171 -5.24 52.88 -6.14
N ARG A 172 -5.98 51.76 -6.13
CA ARG A 172 -5.80 50.67 -7.11
C ARG A 172 -6.11 51.08 -8.54
N THR A 173 -7.09 51.95 -8.76
CA THR A 173 -7.41 52.45 -10.12
C THR A 173 -6.44 53.52 -10.59
N GLN A 174 -5.87 54.33 -9.69
CA GLN A 174 -4.83 55.31 -10.03
C GLN A 174 -3.49 54.66 -10.34
N SER A 175 -3.10 53.62 -9.62
CA SER A 175 -1.87 52.86 -9.92
C SER A 175 -2.00 51.95 -11.15
N ALA A 176 -3.23 51.67 -11.60
CA ALA A 176 -3.51 50.87 -12.80
C ALA A 176 -3.82 51.73 -14.05
N ALA A 177 -3.78 53.06 -13.98
CA ALA A 177 -4.03 53.92 -15.13
C ALA A 177 -2.78 53.97 -16.04
N PRO A 178 -2.81 53.42 -17.28
CA PRO A 178 -1.74 53.65 -18.24
C PRO A 178 -1.71 55.12 -18.66
N PRO A 179 -0.53 55.69 -18.99
CA PRO A 179 -0.46 57.07 -19.44
C PRO A 179 -1.21 57.19 -20.77
N LEU A 180 -2.35 57.90 -20.75
CA LEU A 180 -3.04 58.27 -21.97
C LEU A 180 -2.12 59.18 -22.78
N ALA A 181 -1.71 58.66 -23.94
CA ALA A 181 -0.97 59.37 -24.95
C ALA A 181 -1.62 60.74 -25.20
N SER A 182 -0.82 61.79 -25.06
CA SER A 182 -1.13 63.11 -25.59
C SER A 182 -1.37 62.98 -27.09
N SER A 183 -2.62 63.12 -27.52
CA SER A 183 -2.94 63.40 -28.91
C SER A 183 -2.44 64.82 -29.22
N ASP A 184 -1.31 64.89 -29.91
CA ASP A 184 -0.76 66.11 -30.49
C ASP A 184 -1.67 66.56 -31.66
N PRO A 185 -2.19 67.80 -31.66
CA PRO A 185 -2.87 68.36 -32.81
C PRO A 185 -1.85 69.14 -33.65
N ARG A 186 -1.43 68.53 -34.77
CA ARG A 186 -0.68 69.08 -35.95
C ARG A 186 0.76 68.56 -36.11
N ALA A 187 0.92 67.57 -36.98
CA ALA A 187 1.83 67.56 -38.15
C ALA A 187 1.71 66.21 -38.86
#